data_AF-A3TG59-F1
#
_entry.id   AF-A3TG59-F1
#
_cell.length_a   1.000
_cell.length_b   1.000
_cell.length_c   1.000
_cell.angle_alpha   90.00
_cell.angle_beta   90.00
_cell.angle_gamma   90.00
#
_symmetry.space_group_name_H-M   'P 1'
#
loop_
_entity.id
_entity.type
_entity.pdbx_description
1 polymer ?
#
loop_
_entity_poly.entity_id
_entity_poly.type
_entity_poly.pdbx_seq_one_letter_code
_entity_poly.pdbx_strand_id
1 'polypeptide(L)'
;MTYAVELPARGPEDWAAWSASLAARIRSLGPEEDVLVSIPGVTRPHMLRQSRIFGLIPASMEDTSPWVRIRRDEEHAVAELIGSENFGGDYLLATEDEDRIDALGWRRPGNDPIEARIWSRWFPDDVPASAYLSLSDARAAADLVTRTLREVFVLTD
;
A
#
# COMPACT_ATOMS: atom_id res chain seq x y z
N MET A 1 -7.60 15.61 3.89
CA MET A 1 -7.13 16.06 2.55
C MET A 1 -6.11 15.05 2.03
N THR A 2 -6.21 14.62 0.77
CA THR A 2 -5.30 13.64 0.17
C THR A 2 -4.15 14.30 -0.57
N TYR A 3 -2.93 13.87 -0.27
CA TYR A 3 -1.72 14.23 -0.99
C TYR A 3 -1.30 13.08 -1.91
N ALA A 4 -1.59 13.21 -3.20
CA ALA A 4 -1.22 12.21 -4.19
C ALA A 4 0.22 12.41 -4.68
N VAL A 5 0.99 11.32 -4.73
CA VAL A 5 2.35 11.26 -5.26
C VAL A 5 2.40 10.18 -6.31
N GLU A 6 2.68 10.55 -7.54
CA GLU A 6 2.91 9.61 -8.64
C GLU A 6 4.41 9.45 -8.86
N LEU A 7 4.89 8.22 -8.72
CA LEU A 7 6.28 7.90 -9.01
C LEU A 7 6.45 7.48 -10.48
N PRO A 8 7.63 7.76 -11.08
CA PRO A 8 8.00 7.17 -12.35
C PRO A 8 7.98 5.63 -12.27
N ALA A 9 7.83 4.95 -13.41
CA ALA A 9 7.81 3.48 -13.48
C ALA A 9 9.05 2.80 -12.85
N ARG A 10 10.21 3.48 -12.91
CA ARG A 10 11.48 3.01 -12.33
C ARG A 10 11.70 3.49 -10.89
N GLY A 11 10.73 4.17 -10.30
CA GLY A 11 10.87 4.90 -9.04
C GLY A 11 11.62 6.23 -9.18
N PRO A 12 11.88 6.90 -8.05
CA PRO A 12 12.69 8.12 -7.99
C PRO A 12 14.18 7.83 -8.27
N GLU A 13 14.92 8.85 -8.68
CA GLU A 13 16.37 8.75 -8.90
C GLU A 13 17.14 8.46 -7.61
N ASP A 14 16.67 9.01 -6.48
CA ASP A 14 17.24 8.81 -5.15
C ASP A 14 16.16 8.33 -4.17
N TRP A 15 16.16 7.02 -3.94
CA TRP A 15 15.26 6.37 -2.99
C TRP A 15 15.46 6.81 -1.54
N ALA A 16 16.68 7.14 -1.14
CA ALA A 16 16.98 7.53 0.23
C ALA A 16 16.45 8.95 0.53
N ALA A 17 16.68 9.88 -0.40
CA ALA A 17 16.13 11.23 -0.31
C ALA A 17 14.59 11.22 -0.35
N TRP A 18 14.02 10.39 -1.23
CA TRP A 18 12.57 10.22 -1.33
C TRP A 18 11.97 9.67 -0.03
N SER A 19 12.56 8.62 0.54
CA SER A 19 12.12 8.03 1.81
C SER A 19 12.16 9.05 2.96
N ALA A 20 13.23 9.85 3.05
CA ALA A 20 13.34 10.91 4.04
C ALA A 20 12.25 11.99 3.89
N SER A 21 11.93 12.38 2.64
CA SER A 21 10.85 13.31 2.34
C SER A 21 9.48 12.73 2.70
N LEU A 22 9.24 11.44 2.39
CA LEU A 22 8.01 10.76 2.75
C LEU A 22 7.85 10.67 4.28
N ALA A 23 8.92 10.35 5.02
CA ALA A 23 8.89 10.32 6.49
C ALA A 23 8.51 11.70 7.07
N ALA A 24 9.07 12.79 6.52
CA ALA A 24 8.71 14.14 6.93
C ALA A 24 7.22 14.44 6.67
N ARG A 25 6.70 13.98 5.53
CA ARG A 25 5.28 14.14 5.16
C ARG A 25 4.34 13.33 6.06
N ILE A 26 4.65 12.06 6.30
CA ILE A 26 3.85 11.19 7.17
C ILE A 26 3.74 11.81 8.56
N ARG A 27 4.86 12.31 9.11
CA ARG A 27 4.91 12.95 10.43
C ARG A 27 4.10 14.25 10.50
N SER A 28 3.89 14.92 9.38
CA SER A 28 3.15 16.19 9.31
C SER A 28 1.66 16.01 8.99
N LEU A 29 1.15 14.78 8.87
CA LEU A 29 -0.26 14.55 8.53
C LEU A 29 -1.18 15.14 9.61
N GLY A 30 -2.09 15.99 9.17
CA GLY A 30 -3.23 16.45 9.98
C GLY A 30 -4.24 15.32 10.22
N PRO A 31 -5.19 15.52 11.16
CA PRO A 31 -6.35 14.65 11.27
C PRO A 31 -7.06 14.53 9.92
N GLU A 32 -7.44 13.32 9.51
CA GLU A 32 -8.13 13.05 8.23
C GLU A 32 -7.30 13.40 6.98
N GLU A 33 -5.98 13.55 7.12
CA GLU A 33 -5.06 13.63 5.98
C GLU A 33 -4.46 12.27 5.66
N ASP A 34 -4.22 12.07 4.37
CA ASP A 34 -3.49 10.93 3.87
C ASP A 34 -2.52 11.34 2.76
N VAL A 35 -1.53 10.47 2.55
CA VAL A 35 -0.66 10.49 1.37
C VAL A 35 -0.91 9.20 0.60
N LEU A 36 -1.21 9.33 -0.69
CA LEU A 36 -1.40 8.23 -1.61
C LEU A 36 -0.22 8.20 -2.57
N VAL A 37 0.56 7.13 -2.57
CA VAL A 37 1.68 6.92 -3.49
C VAL A 37 1.27 5.89 -4.52
N SER A 38 1.40 6.19 -5.81
CA SER A 38 1.12 5.26 -6.91
C SER A 38 2.28 5.22 -7.90
N ILE A 39 2.33 4.14 -8.70
CA ILE A 39 3.28 4.00 -9.82
C ILE A 39 2.50 3.78 -11.12
N PRO A 40 1.96 4.83 -11.77
CA PRO A 40 1.07 4.67 -12.93
C PRO A 40 1.70 3.89 -14.10
N GLY A 41 3.02 3.99 -14.27
CA GLY A 41 3.75 3.30 -15.33
C GLY A 41 4.01 1.80 -15.07
N VAL A 42 3.58 1.27 -13.92
CA VAL A 42 3.56 -0.17 -13.62
C VAL A 42 2.10 -0.57 -13.49
N THR A 43 1.56 -1.25 -14.49
CA THR A 43 0.19 -1.77 -14.45
C THR A 43 0.21 -3.28 -14.29
N ARG A 44 -0.77 -3.81 -13.57
CA ARG A 44 -1.01 -5.24 -13.45
C ARG A 44 -2.48 -5.54 -13.72
N PRO A 45 -2.78 -6.68 -14.38
CA PRO A 45 -4.15 -7.08 -14.62
C PRO A 45 -4.83 -7.32 -13.28
N HIS A 46 -6.03 -6.78 -13.13
CA HIS A 46 -6.85 -6.87 -11.93
C HIS A 46 -8.21 -7.43 -12.31
N MET A 47 -8.62 -8.53 -11.69
CA MET A 47 -9.92 -9.13 -11.97
C MET A 47 -11.03 -8.29 -11.33
N LEU A 48 -11.93 -7.73 -12.13
CA LEU A 48 -13.12 -6.99 -11.65
C LEU A 48 -14.29 -7.90 -11.31
N ARG A 49 -14.33 -9.08 -11.93
CA ARG A 49 -15.45 -10.01 -11.81
C ARG A 49 -14.99 -11.43 -12.10
N GLN A 50 -15.19 -12.33 -11.15
CA GLN A 50 -15.10 -13.78 -11.38
C GLN A 50 -16.21 -14.27 -12.31
N SER A 51 -15.92 -15.27 -13.14
CA SER A 51 -16.92 -15.90 -13.99
C SER A 51 -18.04 -16.52 -13.14
N ARG A 52 -19.31 -16.30 -13.51
CA ARG A 52 -20.46 -16.92 -12.82
C ARG A 52 -21.12 -18.00 -13.70
N ILE A 53 -21.74 -18.97 -13.01
CA ILE A 53 -22.59 -20.09 -13.45
C ILE A 53 -22.53 -20.42 -14.96
N PHE A 54 -21.90 -21.57 -15.28
CA PHE A 54 -21.73 -22.14 -16.63
C PHE A 54 -20.92 -21.30 -17.64
N GLY A 55 -20.14 -20.30 -17.19
CA GLY A 55 -19.22 -19.56 -18.06
C GLY A 55 -19.91 -18.59 -19.03
N LEU A 56 -21.20 -18.30 -18.81
CA LEU A 56 -21.98 -17.38 -19.64
C LEU A 56 -21.54 -15.92 -19.47
N ILE A 57 -20.93 -15.61 -18.34
CA ILE A 57 -20.39 -14.28 -18.04
C ILE A 57 -18.88 -14.44 -17.86
N PRO A 58 -18.07 -14.00 -18.85
CA PRO A 58 -16.62 -14.11 -18.76
C PRO A 58 -16.07 -13.25 -17.63
N ALA A 59 -14.93 -13.68 -17.08
CA ALA A 59 -14.17 -12.86 -16.16
C ALA A 59 -13.77 -11.55 -16.86
N SER A 60 -13.82 -10.44 -16.11
CA SER A 60 -13.39 -9.13 -16.60
C SER A 60 -12.12 -8.76 -15.87
N MET A 61 -11.10 -8.31 -16.61
CA MET A 61 -9.87 -7.79 -16.05
C MET A 61 -9.68 -6.34 -16.51
N GLU A 62 -9.21 -5.48 -15.62
CA GLU A 62 -8.74 -4.13 -15.92
C GLU A 62 -7.32 -3.95 -15.41
N ASP A 63 -6.51 -3.18 -16.12
CA ASP A 63 -5.17 -2.86 -15.66
C ASP A 63 -5.23 -1.80 -14.56
N THR A 64 -4.62 -2.10 -13.41
CA THR A 64 -4.53 -1.15 -12.29
C THR A 64 -3.08 -0.98 -11.84
N SER A 65 -2.76 0.21 -11.36
CA SER A 65 -1.43 0.53 -10.84
C SER A 65 -1.35 0.25 -9.34
N PRO A 66 -0.21 -0.27 -8.83
CA PRO A 66 -0.04 -0.46 -7.41
C PRO A 66 -0.04 0.91 -6.72
N TRP A 67 -0.65 0.94 -5.53
CA TRP A 67 -0.65 2.12 -4.68
C TRP A 67 -0.51 1.74 -3.21
N VAL A 68 0.06 2.67 -2.45
CA VAL A 68 0.17 2.62 -1.00
C VAL A 68 -0.40 3.91 -0.43
N ARG A 69 -1.32 3.80 0.52
CA ARG A 69 -1.89 4.93 1.24
C ARG A 69 -1.35 4.94 2.67
N ILE A 70 -0.95 6.11 3.15
CA ILE A 70 -0.64 6.31 4.57
C ILE A 70 -1.58 7.39 5.08
N ARG A 71 -2.46 7.03 6.00
CA ARG A 71 -3.42 7.96 6.62
C ARG A 71 -3.13 8.10 8.10
N ARG A 72 -3.45 9.28 8.64
CA ARG A 72 -3.53 9.46 10.09
C ARG A 72 -4.84 8.88 10.60
N ASP A 73 -4.76 8.06 11.63
CA ASP A 73 -5.88 7.50 12.39
C ASP A 73 -5.64 7.76 13.87
N GLU A 74 -6.30 8.77 14.42
CA GLU A 74 -6.02 9.27 15.78
C GLU A 74 -4.53 9.57 15.99
N GLU A 75 -3.85 8.69 16.74
CA GLU A 75 -2.44 8.76 17.12
C GLU A 75 -1.59 7.70 16.40
N HIS A 76 -2.11 7.11 15.32
CA HIS A 76 -1.44 6.11 14.50
C HIS A 76 -1.36 6.56 13.05
N ALA A 77 -0.22 6.28 12.40
CA ALA A 77 -0.15 6.23 10.95
C ALA A 77 -0.53 4.82 10.49
N VAL A 78 -1.56 4.72 9.66
CA VAL A 78 -2.01 3.46 9.05
C VAL A 78 -1.53 3.44 7.62
N ALA A 79 -0.56 2.57 7.34
CA ALA A 79 -0.14 2.23 6.01
C ALA A 79 -1.07 1.14 5.46
N GLU A 80 -1.54 1.33 4.23
CA GLU A 80 -2.46 0.45 3.54
C GLU A 80 -1.91 0.21 2.14
N LEU A 81 -1.75 -1.05 1.79
CA LEU A 81 -1.33 -1.50 0.48
C LEU A 81 -2.50 -2.26 -0.15
N ILE A 82 -2.80 -1.95 -1.41
CA ILE A 82 -3.84 -2.67 -2.13
C ILE A 82 -3.49 -4.15 -2.32
N GLY A 83 -4.43 -5.02 -1.97
CA GLY A 83 -4.31 -6.47 -2.17
C GLY A 83 -5.64 -7.21 -2.14
N SER A 84 -6.04 -7.70 -3.32
CA SER A 84 -6.76 -8.96 -3.59
C SER A 84 -8.29 -9.10 -3.60
N GLU A 85 -9.14 -8.23 -3.05
CA GLU A 85 -10.60 -8.54 -3.20
C GLU A 85 -11.59 -7.36 -3.34
N ASN A 86 -11.35 -6.18 -2.78
CA ASN A 86 -12.38 -5.11 -2.79
C ASN A 86 -12.56 -4.37 -4.13
N PHE A 87 -11.76 -4.71 -5.15
CA PHE A 87 -12.03 -4.35 -6.54
C PHE A 87 -12.53 -5.55 -7.38
N GLY A 88 -12.96 -6.66 -6.77
CA GLY A 88 -13.78 -7.67 -7.44
C GLY A 88 -13.07 -8.89 -8.03
N GLY A 89 -11.85 -9.21 -7.60
CA GLY A 89 -11.23 -10.46 -8.05
C GLY A 89 -9.81 -10.73 -7.61
N ASP A 90 -9.46 -12.01 -7.74
CA ASP A 90 -8.19 -12.62 -7.40
C ASP A 90 -7.02 -12.04 -8.21
N TYR A 91 -6.02 -11.63 -7.43
CA TYR A 91 -4.61 -11.36 -7.74
C TYR A 91 -4.22 -10.04 -8.42
N LEU A 92 -3.63 -9.16 -7.58
CA LEU A 92 -2.74 -8.06 -7.95
C LEU A 92 -1.25 -8.44 -7.79
N LEU A 93 -0.98 -9.54 -7.07
CA LEU A 93 0.33 -9.94 -6.58
C LEU A 93 0.56 -11.42 -6.89
N ALA A 94 1.71 -11.77 -7.47
CA ALA A 94 2.09 -13.18 -7.52
C ALA A 94 2.32 -13.69 -6.08
N THR A 95 2.23 -15.00 -5.84
CA THR A 95 2.57 -15.57 -4.52
C THR A 95 3.94 -15.12 -4.02
N GLU A 96 4.90 -14.98 -4.94
CA GLU A 96 6.23 -14.45 -4.64
C GLU A 96 6.21 -12.99 -4.16
N ASP A 97 5.33 -12.16 -4.72
CA ASP A 97 5.15 -10.77 -4.28
C ASP A 97 4.45 -10.72 -2.91
N GLU A 98 3.47 -11.60 -2.68
CA GLU A 98 2.80 -11.73 -1.37
C GLU A 98 3.79 -12.17 -0.29
N ASP A 99 4.67 -13.14 -0.59
CA ASP A 99 5.72 -13.60 0.32
C ASP A 99 6.73 -12.48 0.62
N ARG A 100 7.09 -11.66 -0.38
CA ARG A 100 7.94 -10.48 -0.17
C ARG A 100 7.25 -9.44 0.71
N ILE A 101 5.97 -9.16 0.46
CA ILE A 101 5.19 -8.21 1.26
C ILE A 101 5.06 -8.69 2.72
N ASP A 102 4.80 -9.98 2.93
CA ASP A 102 4.74 -10.60 4.25
C ASP A 102 6.10 -10.50 4.97
N ALA A 103 7.20 -10.77 4.27
CA ALA A 103 8.56 -10.65 4.80
C ALA A 103 8.96 -9.21 5.16
N LEU A 104 8.34 -8.20 4.53
CA LEU A 104 8.51 -6.79 4.90
C LEU A 104 7.76 -6.41 6.18
N GLY A 105 6.87 -7.26 6.69
CA GLY A 105 6.16 -7.06 7.96
C GLY A 105 4.77 -6.43 7.82
N TRP A 106 4.20 -6.41 6.61
CA TRP A 106 2.79 -6.07 6.41
C TRP A 106 1.89 -7.10 7.09
N ARG A 107 0.78 -6.64 7.66
CA ARG A 107 -0.29 -7.54 8.12
C ARG A 107 -1.09 -8.00 6.91
N ARG A 108 -1.25 -9.33 6.79
CA ARG A 108 -2.11 -9.96 5.77
C ARG A 108 -3.56 -9.45 5.88
N PRO A 109 -4.27 -9.30 4.75
CA PRO A 109 -5.71 -9.05 4.73
C PRO A 109 -6.47 -10.09 5.56
N GLY A 110 -7.57 -9.67 6.19
CA GLY A 110 -8.49 -10.58 6.87
C GLY A 110 -9.35 -11.40 5.89
N ASN A 111 -9.97 -12.47 6.39
CA ASN A 111 -10.91 -13.31 5.61
C ASN A 111 -12.37 -12.81 5.68
N ASP A 112 -12.64 -11.74 6.43
CA ASP A 112 -13.99 -11.20 6.60
C ASP A 112 -14.28 -10.18 5.46
N PRO A 113 -15.39 -10.31 4.72
CA PRO A 113 -15.77 -9.35 3.68
C PRO A 113 -16.02 -7.93 4.20
N ILE A 114 -16.23 -7.74 5.51
CA ILE A 114 -16.39 -6.44 6.17
C ILE A 114 -15.04 -5.90 6.67
N GLU A 115 -14.13 -6.76 7.13
CA GLU A 115 -12.79 -6.36 7.59
C GLU A 115 -11.78 -6.34 6.44
N ALA A 116 -11.37 -5.13 6.06
CA ALA A 116 -10.13 -4.77 5.37
C ALA A 116 -9.42 -5.91 4.60
N ARG A 117 -9.91 -6.16 3.38
CA ARG A 117 -9.25 -6.89 2.28
C ARG A 117 -8.04 -6.13 1.72
N ILE A 118 -7.21 -5.59 2.61
CA ILE A 118 -6.05 -4.77 2.28
C ILE A 118 -4.89 -5.16 3.20
N TRP A 119 -3.68 -5.16 2.67
CA TRP A 119 -2.49 -5.30 3.49
C TRP A 119 -2.35 -4.02 4.31
N SER A 120 -2.06 -4.15 5.60
CA SER A 120 -2.05 -2.99 6.50
C SER A 120 -0.91 -3.05 7.50
N ARG A 121 -0.48 -1.88 7.98
CA ARG A 121 0.45 -1.76 9.10
C ARG A 121 0.17 -0.47 9.87
N TRP A 122 0.27 -0.53 11.19
CA TRP A 122 0.10 0.61 12.09
C TRP A 122 1.46 1.06 12.62
N PHE A 123 1.59 2.36 12.86
CA PHE A 123 2.77 2.96 13.48
C PHE A 123 2.31 4.04 14.46
N PRO A 124 2.78 4.06 15.72
CA PRO A 124 3.55 3.00 16.38
C PRO A 124 2.73 1.70 16.53
N ASP A 125 3.39 0.56 16.75
CA ASP A 125 2.69 -0.71 17.01
C ASP A 125 2.03 -0.75 18.41
N ASP A 126 2.49 0.10 19.33
CA ASP A 126 2.00 0.21 20.70
C ASP A 126 1.01 1.38 20.87
N VAL A 127 0.36 1.47 22.04
CA VAL A 127 -0.55 2.58 22.36
C VAL A 127 0.26 3.87 22.61
N PRO A 128 0.12 4.91 21.77
CA PRO A 128 0.87 6.15 21.91
C PRO A 128 0.37 6.98 23.10
N ALA A 129 1.30 7.67 23.78
CA ALA A 129 1.02 8.32 25.05
C ALA A 129 0.51 9.78 24.95
N SER A 130 0.78 10.54 23.87
CA SER A 130 0.22 11.91 23.70
C SER A 130 0.62 12.67 22.41
N ALA A 131 1.27 12.05 21.42
CA ALA A 131 1.63 12.74 20.17
C ALA A 131 1.57 11.79 18.98
N TYR A 132 1.01 12.29 17.87
CA TYR A 132 0.65 11.51 16.70
C TYR A 132 1.74 10.56 16.19
N LEU A 133 2.96 11.04 16.00
CA LEU A 133 4.01 10.16 15.49
C LEU A 133 5.41 10.67 15.83
N SER A 134 6.23 9.77 16.36
CA SER A 134 7.65 10.02 16.54
C SER A 134 8.37 10.07 15.18
N LEU A 135 9.57 10.66 15.15
CA LEU A 135 10.38 10.64 13.93
C LEU A 135 10.83 9.21 13.55
N SER A 136 11.06 8.34 14.53
CA SER A 136 11.46 6.95 14.26
C SER A 136 10.31 6.17 13.61
N ASP A 137 9.09 6.34 14.10
CA ASP A 137 7.93 5.63 13.55
C ASP A 137 7.57 6.15 12.15
N ALA A 138 7.66 7.46 11.94
CA ALA A 138 7.49 8.05 10.61
C ALA A 138 8.52 7.52 9.60
N ARG A 139 9.77 7.31 10.03
CA ARG A 139 10.82 6.71 9.21
C ARG A 139 10.57 5.23 8.95
N ALA A 140 10.11 4.48 9.95
CA ALA A 140 9.76 3.07 9.79
C ALA A 140 8.61 2.89 8.80
N ALA A 141 7.57 3.73 8.90
CA ALA A 141 6.47 3.76 7.92
C ALA A 141 6.98 4.09 6.52
N ALA A 142 7.79 5.14 6.36
CA ALA A 142 8.36 5.51 5.07
C ALA A 142 9.27 4.42 4.49
N ASP A 143 10.08 3.76 5.31
CA ASP A 143 10.94 2.65 4.91
C ASP A 143 10.13 1.45 4.41
N LEU A 144 9.09 1.05 5.15
CA LEU A 144 8.18 -0.02 4.73
C LEU A 144 7.62 0.27 3.32
N VAL A 145 7.12 1.48 3.09
CA VAL A 145 6.57 1.88 1.80
C VAL A 145 7.66 1.92 0.73
N THR A 146 8.81 2.50 1.02
CA THR A 146 9.97 2.56 0.10
C THR A 146 10.40 1.17 -0.35
N ARG A 147 10.58 0.26 0.59
CA ARG A 147 10.99 -1.12 0.33
C ARG A 147 9.92 -1.88 -0.44
N THR A 148 8.64 -1.69 -0.11
CA THR A 148 7.53 -2.30 -0.86
C THR A 148 7.55 -1.86 -2.32
N LEU A 149 7.60 -0.55 -2.57
CA LEU A 149 7.59 -0.02 -3.93
C LEU A 149 8.82 -0.47 -4.73
N ARG A 150 10.00 -0.46 -4.10
CA ARG A 150 11.26 -0.82 -4.74
C ARG A 150 11.40 -2.32 -4.96
N GLU A 151 11.26 -3.13 -3.91
CA GLU A 151 11.60 -4.56 -3.88
C GLU A 151 10.48 -5.46 -4.45
N VAL A 152 9.24 -4.96 -4.51
CA VAL A 152 8.09 -5.73 -5.01
C VAL A 152 7.63 -5.22 -6.39
N PHE A 153 7.49 -3.90 -6.56
CA PHE A 153 6.84 -3.36 -7.77
C PHE A 153 7.80 -2.89 -8.87
N VAL A 154 8.97 -2.33 -8.50
CA VAL A 154 9.92 -1.80 -9.48
C VAL A 154 11.00 -2.82 -9.87
N LEU A 155 11.51 -3.60 -8.92
CA LEU A 155 12.49 -4.65 -9.14
C LEU A 155 11.79 -5.97 -9.51
N THR A 156 11.18 -6.01 -10.70
CA THR A 156 10.83 -7.28 -11.34
C THR A 156 11.70 -7.41 -12.59
N ASP A 157 12.66 -8.34 -12.53
CA ASP A 157 13.53 -8.75 -13.64
C ASP A 157 12.74 -9.44 -14.76
#